data_AF-A0A2M8A9H9-F1
#
_entry.id   AF-A0A2M8A9H9-F1
#
_cell.length_a   1.000
_cell.length_b   1.000
_cell.length_c   1.000
_cell.angle_alpha   90.00
_cell.angle_beta   90.00
_cell.angle_gamma   90.00
#
_symmetry.space_group_name_H-M   'P 1'
#
loop_
_entity.id
_entity.type
_entity.pdbx_description
1 polymer ?
#
loop_
_entity_poly.entity_id
_entity_poly.type
_entity_poly.pdbx_seq_one_letter_code
_entity_poly.pdbx_strand_id
1 'polypeptide(L)'
;MKVILSFLLVISLSNLTTAQTTAIPDANFEFALYWQGYDVILDGFVSTAVISNITNLSVNGFNINDLTGIEDFISLTELQCFDN
;
A
#
# COMPACT_ATOMS: atom_id res chain seq x y z
N MET A 1 27.21 -21.35 -21.23
CA MET A 1 27.42 -20.88 -19.84
C MET A 1 27.26 -19.37 -19.70
N LYS A 2 27.99 -18.52 -20.47
CA LYS A 2 27.87 -17.05 -20.40
C LYS A 2 26.44 -16.50 -20.62
N VAL A 3 25.72 -16.98 -21.64
CA VAL A 3 24.36 -16.50 -21.97
C VAL A 3 23.31 -16.91 -20.93
N ILE A 4 23.44 -18.12 -20.36
CA ILE A 4 22.60 -18.63 -19.28
C ILE A 4 22.83 -17.83 -17.99
N LEU A 5 24.10 -17.47 -17.72
CA LEU A 5 24.47 -16.63 -16.58
C LEU A 5 23.90 -15.20 -16.72
N SER A 6 23.90 -14.65 -17.94
CA SER A 6 23.27 -13.36 -18.24
C SER A 6 21.75 -13.39 -18.10
N PHE A 7 21.09 -14.49 -18.49
CA PHE A 7 19.63 -14.63 -18.39
C PHE A 7 19.16 -14.78 -16.92
N LEU A 8 19.89 -15.57 -16.12
CA LEU A 8 19.68 -15.67 -14.66
C LEU A 8 19.88 -14.33 -13.96
N LEU A 9 20.86 -13.53 -14.38
CA LEU A 9 21.11 -12.19 -13.84
C LEU A 9 19.94 -11.23 -14.15
N VAL A 10 19.40 -11.25 -15.37
CA VAL A 10 18.27 -10.39 -15.77
C VAL A 10 16.97 -10.75 -15.02
N ILE A 11 16.69 -12.05 -14.83
CA ILE A 11 15.52 -12.51 -14.04
C ILE A 11 15.66 -12.11 -12.56
N SER A 12 16.88 -12.08 -12.04
CA SER A 12 17.15 -11.66 -10.66
C SER A 12 16.92 -10.16 -10.46
N LEU A 13 17.24 -9.33 -11.46
CA LEU A 13 17.04 -7.89 -11.42
C LEU A 13 15.57 -7.47 -11.59
N SER A 14 14.79 -8.18 -12.41
CA SER A 14 13.39 -7.81 -12.69
C SER A 14 12.47 -7.89 -11.47
N ASN A 15 12.80 -8.74 -10.49
CA ASN A 15 12.06 -8.83 -9.23
C ASN A 15 12.41 -7.73 -8.22
N LEU A 16 13.48 -6.95 -8.49
CA LEU A 16 13.88 -5.83 -7.64
C LEU A 16 13.14 -4.52 -7.98
N THR A 17 12.46 -4.47 -9.13
CA THR A 17 11.89 -3.25 -9.70
C THR A 17 10.36 -3.24 -9.77
N THR A 18 9.67 -4.25 -9.24
CA THR A 18 8.21 -4.19 -9.11
C THR A 18 7.87 -3.34 -7.90
N ALA A 19 7.10 -2.26 -8.12
CA ALA A 19 6.53 -1.48 -7.03
C ALA A 19 5.67 -2.43 -6.18
N GLN A 20 6.02 -2.56 -4.90
CA GLN A 20 5.22 -3.34 -3.95
C GLN A 20 3.90 -2.60 -3.72
N THR A 21 2.80 -3.34 -3.77
CA THR A 21 1.46 -2.82 -3.50
C THR A 21 0.84 -3.57 -2.33
N THR A 22 0.01 -2.85 -1.59
CA THR A 22 -0.79 -3.36 -0.48
C THR A 22 -2.24 -3.38 -0.92
N ALA A 23 -2.91 -4.52 -0.75
CA ALA A 23 -4.32 -4.65 -1.06
C ALA A 23 -5.16 -3.89 -0.03
N ILE A 24 -6.12 -3.10 -0.51
CA ILE A 24 -7.10 -2.34 0.29
C ILE A 24 -8.51 -2.75 -0.18
N PRO A 25 -9.06 -3.87 0.29
CA PRO A 25 -10.32 -4.42 -0.23
C PRO A 25 -11.56 -3.57 0.05
N ASP A 26 -11.53 -2.77 1.12
CA ASP A 26 -12.61 -1.84 1.45
C ASP A 26 -12.44 -0.54 0.64
N ALA A 27 -13.39 -0.30 -0.28
CA ALA A 27 -13.36 0.86 -1.15
C ALA A 27 -13.43 2.20 -0.40
N ASN A 28 -14.03 2.25 0.79
CA ASN A 28 -14.06 3.46 1.61
C ASN A 28 -12.72 3.70 2.31
N PHE A 29 -12.02 2.63 2.70
CA PHE A 29 -10.66 2.76 3.23
C PHE A 29 -9.71 3.29 2.15
N GLU A 30 -9.76 2.71 0.95
CA GLU A 30 -8.98 3.19 -0.20
C GLU A 30 -9.33 4.64 -0.54
N PHE A 31 -10.62 4.98 -0.58
CA PHE A 31 -11.06 6.35 -0.81
C PHE A 31 -10.52 7.34 0.24
N ALA A 32 -10.44 6.95 1.51
CA ALA A 32 -9.87 7.79 2.56
C ALA A 32 -8.37 8.03 2.37
N LEU A 33 -7.63 7.04 1.83
CA LEU A 33 -6.22 7.18 1.47
C LEU A 33 -6.04 8.07 0.23
N TYR A 34 -6.89 7.91 -0.79
CA TYR A 34 -6.93 8.78 -1.96
C TYR A 34 -7.21 10.23 -1.59
N TRP A 35 -8.21 10.47 -0.73
CA TRP A 35 -8.58 11.81 -0.29
C TRP A 35 -7.45 12.53 0.47
N GLN A 36 -6.62 11.77 1.18
CA GLN A 36 -5.44 12.27 1.89
C GLN A 36 -4.18 12.37 1.02
N GLY A 37 -4.24 11.93 -0.24
CA GLY A 37 -3.13 11.98 -1.18
C GLY A 37 -2.09 10.86 -0.99
N TYR A 38 -2.43 9.81 -0.25
CA TYR A 38 -1.61 8.61 -0.12
C TYR A 38 -1.82 7.61 -1.27
N ASP A 39 -2.92 7.78 -2.01
CA ASP A 39 -3.23 7.02 -3.21
C ASP A 39 -3.63 7.95 -4.36
N VAL A 40 -3.49 7.46 -5.59
CA VAL A 40 -3.74 8.20 -6.84
C VAL A 40 -4.81 7.58 -7.72
N ILE A 41 -5.12 6.30 -7.53
CA ILE A 41 -6.11 5.54 -8.31
C ILE A 41 -6.95 4.73 -7.31
N LEU A 42 -8.23 4.49 -7.62
CA LEU A 42 -9.09 3.59 -6.83
C LEU A 42 -9.16 2.25 -7.56
N ASP A 43 -8.20 1.36 -7.29
CA ASP A 43 -8.06 0.05 -7.94
C ASP A 43 -7.96 -1.14 -6.96
N GLY A 44 -8.19 -0.89 -5.68
CA GLY A 44 -8.05 -1.83 -4.57
C GLY A 44 -6.62 -1.98 -4.07
N PHE A 45 -5.69 -1.11 -4.49
CA PHE A 45 -4.28 -1.20 -4.12
C PHE A 45 -3.64 0.15 -3.88
N VAL A 46 -2.80 0.23 -2.84
CA VAL A 46 -1.95 1.39 -2.57
C VAL A 46 -0.48 1.01 -2.64
N SER A 47 0.39 1.97 -2.99
CA SER A 47 1.85 1.77 -2.96
C SER A 47 2.35 1.55 -1.54
N THR A 48 2.88 0.36 -1.25
CA THR A 48 3.44 0.01 0.07
C THR A 48 4.55 0.98 0.49
N ALA A 49 5.34 1.46 -0.47
CA ALA A 49 6.41 2.43 -0.22
C ALA A 49 5.88 3.79 0.25
N VAL A 50 4.66 4.18 -0.15
CA VAL A 50 4.02 5.42 0.31
C VAL A 50 3.49 5.23 1.73
N ILE A 51 2.68 4.19 1.95
CA ILE A 51 2.00 3.98 3.24
C ILE A 51 2.94 3.57 4.38
N SER A 52 4.05 2.89 4.09
CA SER A 52 5.04 2.46 5.10
C SER A 52 5.69 3.61 5.87
N ASN A 53 5.66 4.84 5.34
CA ASN A 53 6.22 6.04 5.98
C ASN A 53 5.19 6.87 6.76
N ILE A 54 3.91 6.49 6.73
CA ILE A 54 2.84 7.22 7.42
C ILE A 54 2.92 6.93 8.92
N THR A 55 3.04 7.97 9.72
CA THR A 55 3.11 7.88 11.20
C THR A 55 1.78 8.14 11.89
N ASN A 56 0.89 8.90 11.24
CA ASN A 56 -0.43 9.24 11.76
C ASN A 56 -1.45 9.11 10.64
N LEU A 57 -2.51 8.34 10.89
CA LEU A 57 -3.60 8.12 9.95
C LEU A 57 -4.94 8.44 10.62
N SER A 58 -5.69 9.36 10.01
CA SER A 58 -7.05 9.70 10.43
C SER A 58 -8.02 9.33 9.31
N VAL A 59 -8.85 8.33 9.55
CA VAL A 59 -9.83 7.79 8.62
C VAL A 59 -11.22 7.75 9.26
N ASN A 60 -11.56 8.76 10.06
CA ASN A 60 -12.81 8.83 10.81
C ASN A 60 -14.02 9.14 9.90
N GLY A 61 -15.16 8.49 10.13
CA GLY A 61 -16.42 8.87 9.46
C GLY A 61 -16.51 8.49 7.97
N PHE A 62 -15.69 7.55 7.50
CA PHE A 62 -15.65 7.12 6.09
C PHE A 62 -16.53 5.89 5.81
N ASN A 63 -17.24 5.33 6.81
CA ASN A 63 -18.00 4.08 6.71
C ASN A 63 -17.11 2.88 6.31
N ILE A 64 -15.92 2.78 6.93
CA ILE A 64 -14.95 1.72 6.69
C ILE A 64 -15.33 0.47 7.48
N ASN A 65 -15.62 -0.64 6.80
CA ASN A 65 -16.00 -1.90 7.45
C ASN A 65 -14.81 -2.83 7.65
N ASP A 66 -13.76 -2.67 6.86
CA ASP A 66 -12.56 -3.50 6.88
C ASP A 66 -11.29 -2.65 6.69
N LEU A 67 -10.34 -2.80 7.61
CA LEU A 67 -9.03 -2.12 7.59
C LEU A 67 -7.92 -3.01 7.03
N THR A 68 -8.24 -4.12 6.38
CA THR A 68 -7.24 -4.98 5.70
C THR A 68 -6.27 -4.14 4.87
N GLY A 69 -4.97 -4.39 5.04
CA GLY A 69 -3.87 -3.62 4.45
C GLY A 69 -3.26 -2.59 5.42
N ILE A 70 -3.90 -2.29 6.56
CA ILE A 70 -3.34 -1.41 7.60
C ILE A 70 -2.05 -1.97 8.22
N GLU A 71 -1.85 -3.28 8.18
CA GLU A 71 -0.66 -3.97 8.68
C GLU A 71 0.65 -3.55 7.98
N ASP A 72 0.55 -3.04 6.75
CA ASP A 72 1.70 -2.57 5.96
C ASP A 72 2.10 -1.12 6.27
N PHE A 73 1.35 -0.43 7.14
CA PHE A 73 1.68 0.91 7.65
C PHE A 73 2.70 0.81 8.79
N ILE A 74 3.90 0.31 8.47
CA ILE A 74 4.92 -0.10 9.47
C ILE A 74 5.39 1.03 10.42
N SER A 75 5.27 2.30 10.01
CA SER A 75 5.65 3.46 10.83
C SER A 75 4.49 4.05 11.63
N LEU A 76 3.28 3.50 11.52
CA LEU A 76 2.08 4.05 12.11
C LEU A 76 2.14 3.99 13.64
N THR A 77 2.04 5.15 14.27
CA THR A 77 2.03 5.30 15.73
C THR A 77 0.69 5.79 16.26
N GLU A 78 -0.10 6.47 15.43
CA GLU A 78 -1.45 6.93 15.77
C GLU A 78 -2.44 6.57 14.67
N LEU A 79 -3.52 5.87 15.04
CA LEU A 79 -4.65 5.56 14.18
C LEU A 79 -5.93 6.13 14.81
N GLN A 80 -6.61 7.00 14.06
CA GLN A 80 -7.96 7.47 14.38
C GLN A 80 -8.92 6.89 13.34
N CYS A 81 -9.83 6.03 13.79
CA CYS A 81 -10.81 5.34 12.95
C CYS A 81 -12.22 5.31 13.56
N PHE A 82 -12.57 6.31 14.36
CA PHE A 82 -13.90 6.39 14.99
C PHE A 82 -15.00 6.71 13.97
N ASP A 83 -16.25 6.37 14.32
CA ASP A 83 -17.44 6.57 13.49
C ASP A 83 -17.38 5.90 12.09
N ASN A 84 -16.82 4.69 12.01
CA ASN A 84 -16.79 3.86 10.79
C ASN A 84 -17.69 2.63 10.86
#